data_AF-A0A8H7WTT7-F1
#
_entry.id   AF-A0A8H7WTT7-F1
#
_cell.length_a   1.000
_cell.length_b   1.000
_cell.length_c   1.000
_cell.angle_alpha   90.00
_cell.angle_beta   90.00
_cell.angle_gamma   90.00
#
_symmetry.space_group_name_H-M   'P 1'
#
loop_
_entity.id
_entity.type
_entity.pdbx_description
1 polymer ?
#
loop_
_entity_poly.entity_id
_entity_poly.type
_entity_poly.pdbx_seq_one_letter_code
_entity_poly.pdbx_strand_id
1 'polypeptide(L)'
;MSTYPIPSFSSPSYPYNGIRAVIISWDEDDLDIYGELLGLEVAFKSLNFTSTKMFLIPNQDSFGALLVELQAQKLKASAEGSLLVVYYGGHGQLSSNRRLRLRANREPKSPSLDWISIQTLLECADVNVFLILDCCNASATASSFEQDPEFRPDPTNQF
;
A
#
# COMPACT_ATOMS: atom_id res chain seq x y z
N MET A 1 -22.50 46.41 -19.17
CA MET A 1 -22.13 45.50 -18.07
C MET A 1 -22.53 44.10 -18.50
N SER A 2 -21.56 43.26 -18.86
CA SER A 2 -21.78 41.89 -19.34
C SER A 2 -21.67 40.93 -18.15
N THR A 3 -22.78 40.33 -17.74
CA THR A 3 -22.81 39.32 -16.68
C THR A 3 -22.55 37.96 -17.31
N TYR A 4 -21.33 37.45 -17.17
CA TYR A 4 -21.04 36.06 -17.53
C TYR A 4 -21.63 35.13 -16.46
N PRO A 5 -22.35 34.06 -16.86
CA PRO A 5 -22.82 33.06 -15.91
C PRO A 5 -21.62 32.32 -15.31
N ILE A 6 -21.60 32.23 -13.99
CA ILE A 6 -20.61 31.46 -13.23
C ILE A 6 -20.91 29.97 -13.49
N PRO A 7 -19.94 29.17 -13.98
CA PRO A 7 -20.13 27.73 -14.13
C PRO A 7 -20.41 27.11 -12.76
N SER A 8 -21.53 26.40 -12.63
CA SER A 8 -21.73 25.51 -11.48
C SER A 8 -20.77 24.35 -11.62
N PHE A 9 -19.69 24.35 -10.83
CA PHE A 9 -18.87 23.16 -10.68
C PHE A 9 -19.75 22.11 -9.98
N SER A 10 -20.16 21.08 -10.74
CA SER A 10 -20.61 19.83 -10.13
C SER A 10 -19.53 19.40 -9.14
N SER A 11 -19.91 19.14 -7.88
CA SER A 11 -18.99 18.57 -6.90
C SER A 11 -18.25 17.40 -7.55
N PRO A 12 -16.92 17.27 -7.38
CA PRO A 12 -16.20 16.14 -7.94
C PRO A 12 -16.83 14.87 -7.41
N SER A 13 -17.49 14.12 -8.30
CA SER A 13 -17.99 12.79 -8.00
C SER A 13 -16.76 11.92 -7.81
N TYR A 14 -16.41 11.62 -6.56
CA TYR A 14 -15.39 10.62 -6.30
C TYR A 14 -15.85 9.28 -6.89
N PRO A 15 -14.98 8.54 -7.61
CA PRO A 15 -15.36 7.29 -8.26
C PRO A 15 -15.58 6.14 -7.27
N TYR A 16 -15.36 6.38 -5.97
CA TYR A 16 -15.44 5.40 -4.91
C TYR A 16 -16.61 5.70 -3.98
N ASN A 17 -17.33 4.67 -3.57
CA ASN A 17 -18.40 4.77 -2.57
C ASN A 17 -17.84 4.86 -1.13
N GLY A 18 -16.54 4.68 -0.97
CA GLY A 18 -15.89 4.62 0.32
C GLY A 18 -14.40 4.33 0.22
N ILE A 19 -13.75 4.26 1.38
CA ILE A 19 -12.32 3.92 1.50
C ILE A 19 -12.19 2.81 2.54
N ARG A 20 -11.55 1.71 2.13
CA ARG A 20 -11.22 0.58 2.99
C ARG A 20 -9.72 0.56 3.20
N ALA A 21 -9.28 0.67 4.45
CA ALA A 21 -7.86 0.61 4.80
C ALA A 21 -7.51 -0.69 5.54
N VAL A 22 -6.36 -1.27 5.18
CA VAL A 22 -5.66 -2.27 5.96
C VAL A 22 -4.29 -1.75 6.37
N ILE A 23 -4.04 -1.69 7.67
CA ILE A 23 -2.78 -1.29 8.30
C ILE A 23 -2.03 -2.57 8.65
N ILE A 24 -0.87 -2.78 8.06
CA ILE A 24 -0.09 -3.99 8.16
C ILE A 24 1.21 -3.68 8.91
N SER A 25 1.52 -4.50 9.91
CA SER A 25 2.82 -4.52 10.56
C SER A 25 3.16 -5.94 10.98
N TRP A 26 4.35 -6.19 11.50
CA TRP A 26 4.70 -7.50 12.05
C TRP A 26 4.28 -7.62 13.52
N ASP A 27 3.93 -8.82 13.96
CA ASP A 27 3.59 -9.10 15.36
C ASP A 27 4.83 -9.02 16.29
N GLU A 28 6.00 -9.44 15.79
CA GLU A 28 7.30 -9.37 16.48
C GLU A 28 8.15 -8.17 16.02
N ASP A 29 7.50 -7.05 15.74
CA ASP A 29 8.14 -5.75 15.50
C ASP A 29 9.01 -5.31 16.70
N ASP A 30 10.16 -4.68 16.44
CA ASP A 30 11.07 -4.10 17.43
C ASP A 30 11.27 -2.56 17.27
N LEU A 31 10.38 -1.89 16.54
CA LEU A 31 10.40 -0.43 16.33
C LEU A 31 9.54 0.35 17.34
N ASP A 32 8.74 -0.34 18.17
CA ASP A 32 7.79 0.29 19.11
C ASP A 32 6.82 1.25 18.42
N ILE A 33 6.36 0.88 17.22
CA ILE A 33 5.51 1.71 16.36
C ILE A 33 4.01 1.54 16.63
N TYR A 34 3.64 0.66 17.56
CA TYR A 34 2.23 0.34 17.84
C TYR A 34 1.39 1.59 18.17
N GLY A 35 1.96 2.55 18.92
CA GLY A 35 1.30 3.83 19.20
C GLY A 35 1.02 4.67 17.96
N GLU A 36 1.94 4.67 16.99
CA GLU A 36 1.78 5.37 15.72
C GLU A 36 0.72 4.68 14.85
N LEU A 37 0.70 3.35 14.81
CA LEU A 37 -0.31 2.56 14.08
C LEU A 37 -1.72 2.80 14.64
N LEU A 38 -1.87 2.87 15.96
CA LEU A 38 -3.13 3.26 16.60
C LEU A 38 -3.52 4.70 16.26
N GLY A 39 -2.57 5.63 16.29
CA GLY A 39 -2.78 7.01 15.86
C GLY A 39 -3.26 7.10 14.41
N LEU A 40 -2.69 6.29 13.53
CA LEU A 40 -3.08 6.19 12.12
C LEU A 40 -4.51 5.62 11.97
N GLU A 41 -4.85 4.59 12.73
CA GLU A 41 -6.22 4.05 12.74
C GLU A 41 -7.25 5.11 13.17
N VAL A 42 -6.94 5.88 14.22
CA VAL A 42 -7.76 7.00 14.68
C VAL A 42 -7.87 8.08 13.60
N ALA A 43 -6.77 8.41 12.93
CA ALA A 43 -6.76 9.37 11.84
C ALA A 43 -7.65 8.91 10.68
N PHE A 44 -7.56 7.66 10.23
CA PHE A 44 -8.42 7.13 9.17
C PHE A 44 -9.91 7.15 9.55
N LYS A 45 -10.23 6.83 10.81
CA LYS A 45 -11.61 6.97 11.32
C LYS A 45 -12.07 8.42 11.29
N SER A 46 -11.23 9.37 11.68
CA SER A 46 -11.55 10.80 11.65
C SER A 46 -11.75 11.35 10.23
N LEU A 47 -11.14 10.71 9.23
CA LEU A 47 -11.29 11.02 7.81
C LEU A 47 -12.48 10.28 7.16
N ASN A 48 -13.36 9.65 7.95
CA ASN A 48 -14.54 8.92 7.49
C ASN A 48 -14.23 7.75 6.54
N PHE A 49 -13.12 7.04 6.76
CA PHE A 49 -12.87 5.79 6.05
C PHE A 49 -13.95 4.79 6.43
N THR A 50 -14.55 4.12 5.43
CA THR A 50 -15.66 3.18 5.59
C THR A 50 -15.28 1.98 6.43
N SER A 51 -14.02 1.53 6.31
CA SER A 51 -13.49 0.44 7.11
C SER A 51 -11.99 0.65 7.33
N THR A 52 -11.53 0.37 8.55
CA THR A 52 -10.11 0.30 8.87
C THR A 52 -9.86 -0.96 9.66
N LYS A 53 -8.83 -1.71 9.28
CA LYS A 53 -8.40 -2.93 9.98
C LYS A 53 -6.89 -2.91 10.17
N MET A 54 -6.45 -3.26 11.38
CA MET A 54 -5.05 -3.58 11.64
C MET A 54 -4.82 -5.09 11.49
N PHE A 55 -3.72 -5.46 10.86
CA PHE A 55 -3.29 -6.84 10.67
C PHE A 55 -1.82 -6.98 11.04
N LEU A 56 -1.54 -7.85 12.01
CA LEU A 56 -0.18 -8.19 12.42
C LEU A 56 0.24 -9.47 11.70
N ILE A 57 1.32 -9.39 10.92
CA ILE A 57 1.89 -10.52 10.20
C ILE A 57 2.51 -11.47 11.23
N PRO A 58 2.07 -12.73 11.28
CA PRO A 58 2.63 -13.73 12.19
C PRO A 58 4.00 -14.19 11.70
N ASN A 59 4.84 -14.71 12.60
CA ASN A 59 6.15 -15.27 12.25
C ASN A 59 6.10 -16.64 11.59
N GLN A 60 5.00 -17.36 11.78
CA GLN A 60 4.72 -18.66 11.16
C GLN A 60 3.66 -18.48 10.08
N ASP A 61 3.89 -19.08 8.91
CA ASP A 61 3.04 -18.93 7.73
C ASP A 61 2.74 -17.46 7.36
N SER A 62 3.75 -16.60 7.49
CA SER A 62 3.63 -15.15 7.29
C SER A 62 3.03 -14.77 5.93
N PHE A 63 3.47 -15.46 4.88
CA PHE A 63 2.99 -15.20 3.52
C PHE A 63 1.56 -15.69 3.33
N GLY A 64 1.23 -16.90 3.79
CA GLY A 64 -0.13 -17.46 3.69
C GLY A 64 -1.15 -16.61 4.45
N ALA A 65 -0.82 -16.22 5.68
CA ALA A 65 -1.67 -15.36 6.50
C ALA A 65 -1.90 -13.99 5.84
N LEU A 66 -0.84 -13.33 5.36
CA LEU A 66 -0.96 -12.04 4.69
C LEU A 66 -1.73 -12.15 3.37
N LEU A 67 -1.51 -13.22 2.60
CA LEU A 67 -2.21 -13.52 1.36
C LEU A 67 -3.72 -13.61 1.59
N VAL A 68 -4.14 -14.40 2.58
CA VAL A 68 -5.56 -14.57 2.95
C VAL A 68 -6.17 -13.22 3.35
N GLU A 69 -5.46 -12.43 4.15
CA GLU A 69 -5.94 -11.12 4.58
C GLU A 69 -6.12 -10.16 3.40
N LEU A 70 -5.11 -10.02 2.54
CA LEU A 70 -5.18 -9.12 1.39
C LEU A 70 -6.27 -9.53 0.40
N GLN A 71 -6.45 -10.84 0.16
CA GLN A 71 -7.56 -11.34 -0.67
C GLN A 71 -8.92 -10.98 -0.07
N ALA A 72 -9.09 -11.15 1.25
CA ALA A 72 -10.33 -10.79 1.93
C ALA A 72 -10.62 -9.29 1.81
N GLN A 73 -9.60 -8.42 1.94
CA GLN A 73 -9.78 -6.97 1.78
C GLN A 73 -10.09 -6.57 0.34
N LYS A 74 -9.44 -7.19 -0.65
CA LYS A 74 -9.75 -6.99 -2.08
C LYS A 74 -11.20 -7.32 -2.40
N LEU A 75 -11.69 -8.47 -1.97
CA LEU A 75 -13.08 -8.91 -2.21
C LEU A 75 -14.09 -7.96 -1.57
N LYS A 76 -13.83 -7.53 -0.33
CA LYS A 76 -14.70 -6.55 0.36
C LYS A 76 -14.68 -5.20 -0.35
N ALA A 77 -13.50 -4.70 -0.73
CA ALA A 77 -13.38 -3.44 -1.44
C ALA A 77 -14.13 -3.45 -2.78
N SER A 78 -14.08 -4.57 -3.49
CA SER A 78 -14.78 -4.77 -4.76
C SER A 78 -16.29 -4.76 -4.55
N ALA A 79 -16.79 -5.51 -3.57
CA ALA A 79 -18.22 -5.55 -3.23
C ALA A 79 -18.77 -4.18 -2.78
N GLU A 80 -17.93 -3.36 -2.14
CA GLU A 80 -18.31 -2.03 -1.64
C GLU A 80 -18.14 -0.92 -2.71
N GLY A 81 -17.41 -1.18 -3.80
CA GLY A 81 -17.00 -0.14 -4.74
C GLY A 81 -16.09 0.89 -4.08
N SER A 82 -15.21 0.46 -3.18
CA SER A 82 -14.32 1.32 -2.40
C SER A 82 -12.89 1.31 -2.92
N LEU A 83 -12.15 2.40 -2.67
CA LEU A 83 -10.68 2.39 -2.77
C LEU A 83 -10.10 1.48 -1.69
N LEU A 84 -9.16 0.60 -2.06
CA LEU A 84 -8.40 -0.20 -1.09
C LEU A 84 -7.09 0.51 -0.76
N VAL A 85 -6.96 0.99 0.47
CA VAL A 85 -5.70 1.53 1.02
C VAL A 85 -4.96 0.40 1.74
N VAL A 86 -3.71 0.17 1.35
CA VAL A 86 -2.80 -0.78 1.99
C VAL A 86 -1.65 0.01 2.57
N TYR A 87 -1.53 0.01 3.90
CA TYR A 87 -0.41 0.61 4.61
C TYR A 87 0.47 -0.50 5.16
N TYR A 88 1.78 -0.41 4.97
CA TYR A 88 2.77 -1.22 5.68
C TYR A 88 3.67 -0.31 6.51
N GLY A 89 3.75 -0.58 7.81
CA GLY A 89 4.70 0.05 8.74
C GLY A 89 5.61 -0.99 9.36
N GLY A 90 6.92 -0.86 9.19
CA GLY A 90 7.88 -1.79 9.78
C GLY A 90 9.25 -1.80 9.10
N HIS A 91 10.00 -2.88 9.30
CA HIS A 91 11.32 -2.99 8.67
C HIS A 91 11.25 -3.30 7.19
N GLY A 92 12.10 -2.59 6.44
CA GLY A 92 12.40 -2.87 5.04
C GLY A 92 13.90 -3.12 4.88
N GLN A 93 14.25 -4.22 4.22
CA GLN A 93 15.63 -4.52 3.87
C GLN A 93 15.75 -4.64 2.35
N LEU A 94 16.70 -3.90 1.77
CA LEU A 94 17.08 -4.10 0.39
C LEU A 94 17.97 -5.33 0.28
N SER A 95 17.50 -6.33 -0.45
CA SER A 95 18.25 -7.55 -0.76
C SER A 95 19.35 -7.27 -1.80
N SER A 96 20.31 -8.17 -1.94
CA SER A 96 21.43 -8.05 -2.90
C SER A 96 20.96 -7.90 -4.36
N ASN A 97 19.79 -8.44 -4.68
CA ASN A 97 19.10 -8.30 -5.96
C ASN A 97 18.23 -7.04 -6.07
N ARG A 98 18.42 -6.05 -5.18
CA ARG A 98 17.65 -4.80 -5.09
C ARG A 98 16.14 -4.98 -4.93
N ARG A 99 15.70 -6.11 -4.37
CA ARG A 99 14.31 -6.36 -4.00
C ARG A 99 14.06 -5.96 -2.56
N LEU A 100 12.94 -5.29 -2.28
CA LEU A 100 12.50 -5.02 -0.92
C LEU A 100 12.08 -6.33 -0.25
N ARG A 101 12.60 -6.58 0.95
CA ARG A 101 12.08 -7.56 1.88
C ARG A 101 11.48 -6.87 3.08
N LEU A 102 10.25 -7.22 3.42
CA LEU A 102 9.58 -6.81 4.65
C LEU A 102 10.05 -7.75 5.75
N ARG A 103 10.59 -7.23 6.86
CA ARG A 103 11.12 -8.07 7.96
C ARG A 103 10.36 -7.86 9.26
N ALA A 104 10.24 -8.91 10.06
CA ALA A 104 9.69 -8.82 11.40
C ALA A 104 10.51 -7.87 12.28
N ASN A 105 11.83 -8.10 12.33
CA ASN A 105 12.73 -7.33 13.17
C ASN A 105 14.15 -7.27 12.58
N ARG A 106 15.09 -6.71 13.35
CA ARG A 106 16.49 -6.53 12.94
C ARG A 106 17.31 -7.81 12.98
N GLU A 107 16.85 -8.87 13.64
CA GLU A 107 17.66 -10.09 13.85
C GLU A 107 18.04 -10.77 12.53
N PRO A 108 19.25 -11.34 12.39
CA PRO A 108 19.69 -11.95 11.12
C PRO A 108 18.79 -13.06 10.57
N LYS A 109 18.12 -13.81 11.46
CA LYS A 109 17.21 -14.92 11.11
C LYS A 109 15.73 -14.53 11.19
N SER A 110 15.43 -13.23 11.32
CA SER A 110 14.07 -12.71 11.31
C SER A 110 13.29 -13.25 10.11
N PRO A 111 12.03 -13.67 10.29
CA PRO A 111 11.09 -13.88 9.20
C PRO A 111 11.07 -12.66 8.27
N SER A 112 10.93 -12.93 6.97
CA SER A 112 10.85 -11.88 5.96
C SER A 112 9.99 -12.31 4.78
N LEU A 113 9.32 -11.34 4.15
CA LEU A 113 8.51 -11.52 2.96
C LEU A 113 9.12 -10.79 1.76
N ASP A 114 9.11 -11.42 0.58
CA ASP A 114 9.47 -10.75 -0.68
C ASP A 114 8.32 -9.82 -1.07
N TRP A 115 8.63 -8.52 -1.17
CA TRP A 115 7.67 -7.49 -1.55
C TRP A 115 7.04 -7.78 -2.92
N ILE A 116 7.80 -8.32 -3.88
CA ILE A 116 7.30 -8.54 -5.24
C ILE A 116 6.13 -9.50 -5.26
N SER A 117 6.15 -10.55 -4.43
CA SER A 117 5.04 -11.50 -4.34
C SER A 117 3.75 -10.83 -3.83
N ILE A 118 3.88 -9.85 -2.93
CA ILE A 118 2.77 -9.06 -2.41
C ILE A 118 2.30 -8.04 -3.46
N GLN A 119 3.24 -7.37 -4.13
CA GLN A 119 2.97 -6.38 -5.17
C GLN A 119 2.16 -6.99 -6.31
N THR A 120 2.57 -8.14 -6.86
CA THR A 120 1.84 -8.81 -7.95
C THR A 120 0.40 -9.13 -7.55
N LEU A 121 0.16 -9.50 -6.29
CA LEU A 121 -1.20 -9.73 -5.80
C LEU A 121 -2.05 -8.46 -5.79
N LEU A 122 -1.46 -7.33 -5.40
CA LEU A 122 -2.15 -6.05 -5.35
C LEU A 122 -2.39 -5.47 -6.76
N GLU A 123 -1.46 -5.70 -7.70
CA GLU A 123 -1.59 -5.30 -9.11
C GLU A 123 -2.69 -6.08 -9.84
N CYS A 124 -2.84 -7.37 -9.55
CA CYS A 124 -3.93 -8.20 -10.09
C CYS A 124 -5.26 -7.98 -9.33
N ALA A 125 -5.52 -6.79 -8.79
CA ALA A 125 -6.77 -6.47 -8.13
C ALA A 125 -7.75 -5.80 -9.10
N ASP A 126 -9.02 -6.22 -9.08
CA ASP A 126 -10.11 -5.58 -9.83
C ASP A 126 -10.58 -4.26 -9.18
N VAL A 127 -9.87 -3.79 -8.16
CA VAL A 127 -10.13 -2.53 -7.44
C VAL A 127 -8.90 -1.64 -7.50
N ASN A 128 -9.10 -0.33 -7.38
CA ASN A 128 -7.96 0.55 -7.23
C ASN A 128 -7.32 0.35 -5.85
N VAL A 129 -5.99 0.24 -5.85
CA VAL A 129 -5.18 0.07 -4.65
C VAL A 129 -4.32 1.31 -4.46
N PHE A 130 -4.40 1.92 -3.29
CA PHE A 130 -3.46 2.96 -2.87
C PHE A 130 -2.52 2.37 -1.81
N LEU A 131 -1.23 2.31 -2.15
CA LEU A 131 -0.21 1.68 -1.33
C LEU A 131 0.65 2.73 -0.63
N ILE A 132 0.85 2.56 0.68
CA ILE A 132 1.76 3.36 1.50
C ILE A 132 2.77 2.40 2.12
N LEU A 133 4.06 2.58 1.80
CA LEU A 133 5.16 1.81 2.37
C LEU A 133 5.98 2.70 3.29
N ASP A 134 5.77 2.54 4.59
CA ASP A 134 6.54 3.21 5.64
C ASP A 134 7.59 2.24 6.19
N CYS A 135 8.72 2.15 5.49
CA CYS A 135 9.83 1.29 5.90
C CYS A 135 11.17 1.84 5.43
N CYS A 136 12.24 1.46 6.12
CA CYS A 136 13.59 1.77 5.66
C CYS A 136 13.80 1.17 4.24
N ASN A 137 14.34 1.96 3.31
CA ASN A 137 14.50 1.59 1.90
C ASN A 137 13.20 1.48 1.09
N ALA A 138 12.08 2.08 1.54
CA ALA A 138 10.85 2.18 0.73
C ALA A 138 11.07 2.83 -0.65
N SER A 139 12.08 3.69 -0.83
CA SER A 139 12.42 4.27 -2.13
C SER A 139 12.84 3.23 -3.18
N ALA A 140 13.31 2.05 -2.78
CA ALA A 140 13.69 0.99 -3.70
C ALA A 140 12.49 0.31 -4.38
N THR A 141 11.27 0.42 -3.83
CA THR A 141 10.08 -0.16 -4.45
C THR A 141 9.42 0.73 -5.48
N ALA A 142 9.54 2.06 -5.34
CA ALA A 142 8.97 3.01 -6.32
C ALA A 142 9.49 2.74 -7.74
N SER A 143 10.79 2.41 -7.86
CA SER A 143 11.42 2.04 -9.14
C SER A 143 11.05 0.65 -9.67
N SER A 144 10.38 -0.18 -8.86
CA SER A 144 9.86 -1.49 -9.30
C SER A 144 8.49 -1.39 -9.96
N PHE A 145 7.75 -0.28 -9.76
CA PHE A 145 6.48 0.00 -10.46
C PHE A 145 6.68 0.66 -11.84
N GLU A 146 7.86 1.23 -12.11
CA GLU A 146 8.16 1.97 -13.35
C GLU A 146 8.72 1.10 -14.49
N GLN A 147 8.69 -0.23 -14.39
CA GLN A 147 9.16 -1.06 -15.51
C GLN A 147 8.07 -1.27 -16.56
N ASP A 148 7.66 -0.16 -17.20
CA ASP A 148 7.08 -0.21 -18.53
C ASP A 148 8.23 -0.28 -19.55
N PRO A 149 8.42 -1.40 -20.29
CA PRO A 149 9.60 -1.59 -21.14
C PRO A 149 9.72 -0.63 -22.33
N GLU A 150 8.70 0.19 -22.59
CA GLU A 150 8.57 0.97 -23.83
C GLU A 150 9.11 2.40 -23.76
N PHE A 151 9.47 2.91 -22.58
CA PHE A 151 10.07 4.25 -22.47
C PHE A 151 11.60 4.20 -22.33
N ARG A 152 12.27 3.66 -23.35
CA ARG A 152 13.68 3.99 -23.60
C ARG A 152 13.73 5.17 -24.56
N PRO A 153 14.14 6.39 -24.13
CA PRO A 153 14.42 7.44 -25.09
C PRO A 153 15.56 6.99 -26.00
N ASP A 154 15.32 7.06 -27.31
CA ASP A 154 16.30 6.77 -28.35
C ASP A 154 17.53 7.68 -28.16
N PRO A 155 18.75 7.13 -27.98
CA PRO A 155 19.96 7.93 -27.81
C PRO A 155 20.35 8.74 -29.05
N THR A 156 19.60 8.65 -30.15
CA THR A 156 19.94 9.28 -31.43
C THR A 156 19.39 10.70 -31.62
N ASN A 157 18.66 11.26 -30.65
CA ASN A 157 18.17 12.65 -30.73
C ASN A 157 18.81 13.56 -29.67
N GLN A 158 20.10 13.83 -29.84
CA GLN A 158 20.72 15.08 -29.38
C GLN A 158 21.03 15.91 -30.62
N PHE A 159 20.22 16.95 -30.85
CA PHE A 159 20.63 18.13 -31.59
C PHE A 159 21.20 19.16 -30.61
#